data_AF-A0A9E5FX60-F1
#
_entry.id   AF-A0A9E5FX60-F1
#
_cell.length_a   1.000
_cell.length_b   1.000
_cell.length_c   1.000
_cell.angle_alpha   90.00
_cell.angle_beta   90.00
_cell.angle_gamma   90.00
#
_symmetry.space_group_name_H-M   'P 1'
#
loop_
_entity.id
_entity.type
_entity.pdbx_description
1 polymer ?
#
loop_
_entity_poly.entity_id
_entity_poly.type
_entity_poly.pdbx_seq_one_letter_code
_entity_poly.pdbx_strand_id
1 'polypeptide(L)'
;MIPIATDQAPRRTPVVTIALILTNALAYLVMLQAIRGSDDGMSSFVFRWGLSRAAFEWWQPVTYLFVHDSGSLWHLGGNMIFLWAFGSAV
;
A
#
# COMPACT_ATOMS: atom_id res chain seq x y z
N MET A 1 21.02 -0.24 4.32
CA MET A 1 20.75 1.09 4.90
C MET A 1 19.24 1.31 4.89
N ILE A 2 18.64 1.63 6.03
CA ILE A 2 17.19 1.87 6.17
C ILE A 2 16.97 3.38 6.09
N PRO A 3 16.11 3.89 5.18
CA PRO A 3 15.90 5.33 5.05
C PRO A 3 14.95 5.83 6.15
N ILE A 4 15.47 6.49 7.17
CA ILE A 4 14.67 7.00 8.30
C ILE A 4 14.17 8.43 8.02
N ALA A 5 14.97 9.25 7.34
CA ALA A 5 14.68 10.64 6.99
C ALA A 5 15.59 11.10 5.84
N THR A 6 15.32 12.28 5.29
CA THR A 6 16.22 12.99 4.37
C THR A 6 16.73 14.27 5.01
N ASP A 7 17.79 14.86 4.45
CA ASP A 7 18.36 16.14 4.93
C ASP A 7 17.43 17.34 4.67
N GLN A 8 16.33 17.13 3.96
CA GLN A 8 15.33 18.15 3.67
C GLN A 8 14.27 18.16 4.78
N ALA A 9 14.28 19.23 5.59
CA ALA A 9 13.27 19.43 6.63
C ALA A 9 11.87 19.63 6.00
N PRO A 10 10.82 18.97 6.52
CA PRO A 10 9.45 19.20 6.09
C PRO A 10 9.06 20.67 6.25
N ARG A 11 8.63 21.32 5.17
CA ARG A 11 8.18 22.72 5.20
C ARG A 11 6.75 22.89 5.74
N ARG A 12 6.01 21.78 5.82
CA ARG A 12 4.59 21.69 6.22
C ARG A 12 4.31 20.30 6.78
N THR A 13 3.17 20.14 7.45
CA THR A 13 2.70 18.80 7.84
C THR A 13 2.41 17.97 6.58
N PRO A 14 2.98 16.76 6.45
CA PRO A 14 2.87 15.97 5.22
C PRO A 14 1.56 15.19 5.17
N VAL A 15 0.43 15.90 5.09
CA VAL A 15 -0.92 15.33 5.18
C VAL A 15 -1.17 14.26 4.12
N VAL A 16 -0.71 14.47 2.89
CA VAL A 16 -0.86 13.50 1.79
C VAL A 16 -0.08 12.21 2.09
N THR A 17 1.15 12.33 2.59
CA THR A 17 1.98 11.19 2.98
C THR A 17 1.32 10.38 4.08
N ILE A 18 0.79 11.05 5.11
CA ILE A 18 0.05 10.41 6.19
C ILE A 18 -1.19 9.70 5.64
N ALA A 19 -1.97 10.36 4.77
CA ALA A 19 -3.15 9.78 4.15
C ALA A 19 -2.82 8.55 3.30
N LEU A 20 -1.73 8.58 2.53
CA LEU A 20 -1.27 7.43 1.74
C LEU A 20 -0.82 6.27 2.63
N ILE A 21 -0.10 6.54 3.72
CA ILE A 21 0.28 5.52 4.70
C ILE A 21 -0.96 4.85 5.31
N LEU A 22 -1.92 5.66 5.77
CA LEU A 22 -3.16 5.16 6.36
C LEU A 22 -3.98 4.35 5.34
N THR A 23 -4.03 4.80 4.08
CA THR A 23 -4.76 4.09 3.02
C THR A 23 -4.11 2.73 2.72
N ASN A 24 -2.78 2.65 2.65
CA ASN A 24 -2.06 1.39 2.48
C ASN A 24 -2.29 0.44 3.67
N ALA A 25 -2.22 0.94 4.90
CA ALA A 25 -2.48 0.15 6.09
C ALA A 25 -3.93 -0.37 6.11
N LEU A 26 -4.91 0.46 5.76
CA LEU A 26 -6.31 0.06 5.69
C LEU A 26 -6.54 -0.98 4.59
N ALA A 27 -6.00 -0.77 3.39
CA ALA A 27 -6.10 -1.72 2.28
C ALA A 27 -5.54 -3.10 2.68
N TYR A 28 -4.41 -3.12 3.39
CA TYR A 28 -3.83 -4.35 3.93
C TYR A 28 -4.75 -5.03 4.95
N LEU A 29 -5.38 -4.28 5.86
CA LEU A 29 -6.34 -4.84 6.81
C LEU A 29 -7.58 -5.43 6.12
N VAL A 30 -8.11 -4.77 5.09
CA VAL A 30 -9.23 -5.29 4.29
C VAL A 30 -8.82 -6.58 3.57
N MET A 31 -7.61 -6.63 3.02
CA MET A 31 -7.07 -7.83 2.40
C MET A 31 -6.94 -8.98 3.41
N LEU A 32 -6.40 -8.72 4.60
CA LEU A 32 -6.31 -9.73 5.67
C LEU A 32 -7.69 -10.26 6.06
N GLN A 33 -8.70 -9.38 6.12
CA GLN A 33 -10.08 -9.79 6.37
C GLN A 33 -10.63 -10.69 5.25
N ALA A 34 -10.33 -10.40 3.99
CA ALA A 34 -10.72 -11.24 2.85
C ALA A 34 -10.08 -12.64 2.94
N ILE A 35 -8.78 -12.71 3.22
CA ILE A 35 -8.03 -13.97 3.38
C ILE A 35 -8.58 -14.82 4.53
N ARG A 36 -8.98 -14.19 5.63
CA ARG A 36 -9.59 -14.90 6.77
C ARG A 36 -11.01 -15.37 6.50
N GLY A 37 -11.70 -14.77 5.52
CA GLY A 37 -13.10 -15.04 5.22
C GLY A 37 -13.34 -16.16 4.21
N SER A 38 -12.34 -16.53 3.41
CA SER A 38 -12.44 -17.62 2.43
C SER A 38 -11.09 -18.22 2.05
N ASP A 39 -11.09 -19.48 1.62
CA ASP A 39 -9.88 -20.20 1.17
C ASP A 39 -9.25 -19.55 -0.08
N ASP A 40 -10.05 -18.86 -0.88
CA ASP A 40 -9.65 -18.11 -2.09
C ASP A 40 -9.58 -16.57 -1.85
N GLY A 41 -9.55 -16.14 -0.59
CA GLY A 41 -9.66 -14.72 -0.24
C GLY A 41 -8.55 -13.86 -0.84
N MET A 42 -7.32 -14.40 -0.93
CA MET A 42 -6.20 -13.69 -1.57
C MET A 42 -6.41 -13.54 -3.09
N SER A 43 -6.72 -14.65 -3.78
CA SER A 43 -6.84 -14.65 -5.24
C SER A 43 -8.01 -13.79 -5.69
N SER A 44 -9.15 -13.85 -4.99
CA SER A 44 -10.31 -13.00 -5.26
C SER A 44 -10.02 -11.51 -5.01
N PHE A 45 -9.28 -11.19 -3.95
CA PHE A 45 -8.86 -9.80 -3.67
C PHE A 45 -7.94 -9.26 -4.75
N VAL A 46 -6.89 -10.00 -5.12
CA VAL A 46 -5.94 -9.59 -6.17
C VAL A 46 -6.63 -9.51 -7.54
N PHE A 47 -7.56 -10.42 -7.84
CA PHE A 47 -8.31 -10.37 -9.09
C PHE A 47 -9.16 -9.10 -9.21
N ARG A 48 -9.76 -8.64 -8.12
CA ARG A 48 -10.62 -7.44 -8.10
C ARG A 48 -9.85 -6.13 -8.01
N TRP A 49 -8.81 -6.08 -7.21
CA TRP A 49 -8.11 -4.83 -6.84
C TRP A 49 -6.71 -4.70 -7.45
N GLY A 50 -6.11 -5.81 -7.87
CA GLY A 50 -4.83 -5.84 -8.57
C GLY A 50 -4.98 -5.61 -10.07
N LEU A 51 -3.86 -5.48 -10.76
CA LEU A 51 -3.85 -5.28 -12.20
C LEU A 51 -4.00 -6.61 -12.93
N SER A 52 -5.11 -6.79 -13.66
CA SER A 52 -5.39 -8.01 -14.42
C SER A 52 -5.33 -7.75 -15.92
N ARG A 53 -4.67 -8.65 -16.66
CA ARG A 53 -4.68 -8.62 -18.13
C ARG A 53 -5.95 -9.25 -18.72
N ALA A 54 -6.51 -10.24 -18.03
CA ALA A 54 -7.67 -11.00 -18.51
C ALA A 54 -9.01 -10.37 -18.09
N ALA A 55 -9.01 -9.61 -16.99
CA ALA A 55 -10.19 -8.97 -16.42
C ALA A 55 -9.84 -7.53 -15.98
N PHE A 56 -9.40 -6.73 -16.95
CA PHE A 56 -9.01 -5.36 -16.69
C PHE A 56 -10.23 -4.50 -16.35
N GLU A 57 -10.11 -3.72 -15.27
CA GLU A 57 -11.09 -2.69 -14.90
C GLU A 57 -10.39 -1.33 -14.75
N TRP A 58 -11.07 -0.25 -15.13
CA TRP A 58 -10.44 1.07 -15.29
C TRP A 58 -9.90 1.66 -13.98
N TRP A 59 -10.36 1.20 -12.82
CA TRP A 59 -9.84 1.61 -11.50
C TRP A 59 -8.60 0.83 -11.06
N GLN A 60 -8.33 -0.34 -11.67
CA GLN A 60 -7.20 -1.20 -11.28
C GLN A 60 -5.85 -0.48 -11.33
N PRO A 61 -5.55 0.41 -12.31
CA PRO A 61 -4.33 1.22 -12.32
C PRO A 61 -4.12 2.13 -11.10
N VAL A 62 -5.17 2.41 -10.32
CA VAL A 62 -5.03 3.16 -9.06
C VAL A 62 -5.02 2.20 -7.88
N THR A 63 -5.93 1.22 -7.85
CA THR A 63 -6.07 0.32 -6.70
C THR A 63 -4.90 -0.63 -6.55
N TYR A 64 -4.23 -1.01 -7.65
CA TYR A 64 -3.07 -1.92 -7.58
C TYR A 64 -1.91 -1.33 -6.77
N LEU A 65 -1.82 0.00 -6.66
CA LEU A 65 -0.79 0.69 -5.88
C LEU A 65 -0.88 0.40 -4.38
N PHE A 66 -2.03 -0.07 -3.90
CA PHE A 66 -2.31 -0.35 -2.49
C PHE A 66 -2.38 -1.85 -2.18
N VAL A 67 -2.33 -2.71 -3.20
CA VAL A 67 -2.32 -4.17 -3.02
C VAL A 67 -0.92 -4.60 -2.55
N HIS A 68 -0.89 -5.35 -1.45
CA HIS A 68 0.34 -5.88 -0.87
C HIS A 68 0.28 -7.41 -0.85
N ASP A 69 1.43 -8.09 -0.78
CA ASP A 69 1.44 -9.53 -0.56
C ASP A 69 1.14 -9.86 0.91
N SER A 70 0.54 -11.03 1.17
CA SER A 70 0.28 -11.51 2.54
C SER A 70 1.47 -12.22 3.17
N GLY A 71 2.52 -12.51 2.39
CA GLY A 71 3.66 -13.31 2.84
C GLY A 71 4.75 -12.50 3.54
N SER A 72 4.75 -11.18 3.36
CA SER A 72 5.82 -10.29 3.82
C SER A 72 5.29 -8.98 4.36
N LEU A 73 5.22 -8.89 5.70
CA LEU A 73 5.03 -7.61 6.39
C LEU A 73 6.16 -6.62 6.07
N TRP A 74 7.32 -7.12 5.64
CA TRP A 74 8.45 -6.27 5.27
C TRP A 74 8.20 -5.47 3.99
N HIS A 75 7.39 -5.98 3.06
CA HIS A 75 7.07 -5.23 1.85
C HIS A 75 6.22 -4.00 2.18
N LEU A 76 5.17 -4.18 3.00
CA LEU A 76 4.35 -3.08 3.51
C LEU A 76 5.18 -2.10 4.34
N GLY A 77 5.92 -2.62 5.33
CA GLY A 77 6.74 -1.80 6.22
C GLY A 77 7.80 -0.99 5.47
N GLY A 78 8.47 -1.60 4.49
CA GLY A 78 9.43 -0.94 3.62
C GLY A 78 8.79 0.21 2.83
N ASN A 79 7.64 -0.01 2.21
CA ASN A 79 6.90 1.05 1.51
C ASN A 79 6.54 2.21 2.44
N MET A 80 6.10 1.94 3.67
CA MET A 80 5.72 3.00 4.62
C MET A 80 6.93 3.82 5.06
N ILE A 81 8.07 3.17 5.29
CA ILE A 81 9.34 3.83 5.61
C ILE A 81 9.76 4.77 4.47
N PHE A 82 9.68 4.30 3.21
CA PHE A 82 10.02 5.13 2.05
C PHE A 82 9.04 6.29 1.84
N LEU A 83 7.73 6.04 1.97
CA LEU A 83 6.72 7.10 1.93
C LEU A 83 7.00 8.16 2.99
N TRP A 84 7.32 7.75 4.22
CA TRP A 84 7.65 8.69 5.27
C TRP A 84 8.93 9.48 4.98
N ALA A 85 10.04 8.79 4.69
CA ALA A 85 11.34 9.42 4.53
C ALA A 85 11.37 10.42 3.35
N PHE A 86 10.77 10.05 2.20
CA PHE A 86 10.82 10.86 0.99
C PHE A 86 9.55 11.70 0.77
N GLY A 87 8.38 11.16 1.08
CA GLY A 87 7.12 11.88 0.91
C GLY A 87 6.94 13.02 1.91
N SER A 88 7.57 12.97 3.09
CA SER A 88 7.51 14.09 4.05
C SER A 88 8.36 15.30 3.65
N ALA A 89 9.32 15.11 2.73
CA ALA A 89 10.22 16.15 2.26
C ALA A 89 9.61 17.05 1.17
N VAL A 90 8.51 16.64 0.54
CA VAL A 90 7.84 17.32 -0.60
C VAL A 90 6.62 18.12 -0.13
#